data_AF-A0A3G9GH87-F1
#
_entry.id   AF-A0A3G9GH87-F1
#
_cell.length_a   1.000
_cell.length_b   1.000
_cell.length_c   1.000
_cell.angle_alpha   90.00
_cell.angle_beta   90.00
_cell.angle_gamma   90.00
#
_symmetry.space_group_name_H-M   'P 1'
#
loop_
_entity.id
_entity.type
_entity.pdbx_description
1 polymer ?
#
loop_
_entity_poly.entity_id
_entity_poly.type
_entity_poly.pdbx_seq_one_letter_code
_entity_poly.pdbx_strand_id
1 'polypeptide(L)'
;MVHVFRQDGTVLSAKWDKVFFTQIPVTYGMWDTVGHILDEDGVTVRETFGLPTCGLGREGREVGKGYWDFIRRYMEEGPASVVDVISGCLPIKDKKETLAFSFKRIAAALGSYLNPFILIFYIFYPGRMIAMHFSKIPQWPAEIEAQCPCMEGHDPYFRDASMNP
;
A
#
# COMPACT_ATOMS: atom_id res chain seq x y z
N MET A 1 3.02 -15.65 4.73
CA MET A 1 4.24 -14.85 4.97
C MET A 1 3.96 -13.41 4.56
N VAL A 2 4.68 -12.44 5.13
CA VAL A 2 4.68 -11.04 4.68
C VAL A 2 6.09 -10.69 4.26
N HIS A 3 6.21 -10.02 3.12
CA HIS A 3 7.47 -9.47 2.62
C HIS A 3 7.34 -7.96 2.51
N VAL A 4 8.38 -7.23 2.92
CA VAL A 4 8.39 -5.77 2.97
C VAL A 4 9.71 -5.26 2.42
N PHE A 5 9.66 -4.30 1.49
CA PHE A 5 10.84 -3.56 1.06
C PHE A 5 11.29 -2.59 2.16
N ARG A 6 12.54 -2.73 2.61
CA ARG A 6 13.19 -1.76 3.49
C ARG A 6 13.69 -0.56 2.68
N GLN A 7 13.90 0.56 3.36
CA GLN A 7 14.41 1.79 2.74
C GLN A 7 15.84 1.64 2.21
N ASP A 8 16.62 0.71 2.77
CA ASP A 8 17.97 0.37 2.32
C ASP A 8 17.99 -0.53 1.06
N GLY A 9 16.81 -0.94 0.57
CA GLY A 9 16.65 -1.82 -0.59
C GLY A 9 16.70 -3.31 -0.27
N THR A 10 16.88 -3.70 0.99
CA THR A 10 16.75 -5.10 1.43
C THR A 10 15.28 -5.50 1.58
N VAL A 11 15.02 -6.80 1.72
CA VAL A 11 13.68 -7.31 2.02
C VAL A 11 13.63 -7.87 3.44
N LEU A 12 12.61 -7.43 4.17
CA LEU A 12 12.20 -8.01 5.44
C LEU A 12 11.14 -9.08 5.17
N SER A 13 11.31 -10.27 5.74
CA SER A 13 10.33 -11.35 5.65
C SER A 13 9.91 -11.78 7.05
N ALA A 14 8.61 -11.84 7.31
CA ALA A 14 8.06 -12.21 8.61
C ALA A 14 6.83 -13.11 8.45
N LYS A 15 6.57 -13.94 9.47
CA LYS A 15 5.31 -14.68 9.53
C LYS A 15 4.19 -13.73 9.95
N TRP A 16 3.03 -13.84 9.30
CA TRP A 16 1.88 -12.96 9.54
C TRP A 16 1.44 -12.98 11.01
N ASP A 17 1.38 -14.16 11.62
CA ASP A 17 1.01 -14.40 13.01
C ASP A 17 2.04 -13.88 14.03
N LYS A 18 3.20 -13.39 13.56
CA LYS A 18 4.27 -12.82 14.39
C LYS A 18 4.40 -11.31 14.26
N VAL A 19 3.54 -10.67 13.47
CA VAL A 19 3.52 -9.21 13.36
C VAL A 19 2.47 -8.64 14.32
N PHE A 20 2.88 -7.69 15.14
CA PHE A 20 1.98 -6.94 16.01
C PHE A 20 1.51 -5.67 15.29
N PHE A 21 0.23 -5.61 14.92
CA PHE A 21 -0.35 -4.47 14.23
C PHE A 21 -0.99 -3.48 15.20
N THR A 22 -0.74 -2.19 14.98
CA THR A 22 -1.32 -1.11 15.78
C THR A 22 -1.44 0.18 14.97
N GLN A 23 -2.18 1.14 15.51
CA GLN A 23 -2.22 2.50 14.99
C GLN A 23 -1.38 3.42 15.85
N ILE A 24 -0.50 4.19 15.22
CA ILE A 24 0.35 5.16 15.91
C ILE A 24 0.03 6.59 15.45
N PRO A 25 0.09 7.57 16.35
CA PRO A 25 0.09 8.97 15.95
C PRO A 25 1.42 9.30 15.27
N VAL A 26 1.37 10.06 14.19
CA VAL A 26 2.54 10.62 13.50
C VAL A 26 2.44 12.14 13.49
N THR A 27 3.28 12.82 12.70
CA THR A 27 3.33 14.28 12.65
C THR A 27 2.00 14.91 12.21
N TYR A 28 1.75 16.15 12.63
CA TYR A 28 0.59 16.95 12.22
C TYR A 28 -0.79 16.34 12.56
N GLY A 29 -0.87 15.50 13.60
CA GLY A 29 -2.14 14.87 14.01
C GLY A 29 -2.61 13.78 13.05
N MET A 30 -1.72 13.29 12.19
CA MET A 30 -1.98 12.14 11.34
C MET A 30 -1.81 10.83 12.12
N TRP A 31 -2.41 9.77 11.59
CA TRP A 31 -2.37 8.42 12.15
C TRP A 31 -1.97 7.44 11.06
N ASP A 32 -1.01 6.57 11.39
CA ASP A 32 -0.57 5.46 10.55
C ASP A 32 -0.97 4.13 11.17
N THR A 33 -1.22 3.15 10.32
CA THR A 33 -1.30 1.75 10.75
C THR A 33 0.04 1.08 10.44
N VAL A 34 0.65 0.49 11.46
CA VAL A 34 2.00 -0.09 11.37
C VAL A 34 2.00 -1.54 11.84
N GLY A 35 2.90 -2.33 11.28
CA GLY A 35 3.27 -3.66 11.77
C GLY A 35 4.61 -3.60 12.47
N HIS A 36 4.65 -4.06 13.72
CA HIS A 36 5.86 -4.23 14.50
C HIS A 36 6.29 -5.68 14.52
N ILE A 37 7.58 -5.92 14.29
CA ILE A 37 8.21 -7.20 14.59
C ILE A 37 8.86 -7.06 15.95
N LEU A 38 8.38 -7.86 16.89
CA LEU A 38 8.84 -7.85 18.28
C LEU A 38 9.95 -8.88 18.48
N ASP A 39 10.79 -8.61 19.46
CA ASP A 39 11.75 -9.57 19.98
C ASP A 39 11.07 -10.69 20.79
N GLU A 40 11.84 -11.66 21.25
CA GLU A 40 11.34 -12.77 22.07
C GLU A 40 10.68 -12.33 23.39
N ASP A 41 11.05 -11.15 23.90
CA ASP A 41 10.45 -10.55 25.10
C ASP A 41 9.02 -10.03 24.89
N GLY A 42 8.55 -9.96 23.63
CA GLY A 42 7.22 -9.50 23.27
C GLY A 42 6.97 -8.01 23.51
N VAL A 43 8.00 -7.22 23.81
CA VAL A 43 7.88 -5.77 24.09
C VAL A 43 8.89 -4.92 23.31
N THR A 44 10.05 -5.47 22.98
CA THR A 44 11.10 -4.77 22.25
C THR A 44 10.80 -4.82 20.75
N VAL A 45 10.61 -3.66 20.13
CA VAL A 45 10.40 -3.53 18.68
C VAL A 45 11.75 -3.65 17.96
N ARG A 46 11.89 -4.68 17.11
CA ARG A 46 13.07 -4.89 16.26
C ARG A 46 12.95 -4.18 14.92
N GLU A 47 11.76 -4.24 14.32
CA GLU A 47 11.46 -3.65 13.01
C GLU A 47 10.06 -3.07 13.02
N THR A 48 9.84 -2.04 12.21
CA THR A 48 8.52 -1.44 11.99
C THR A 48 8.32 -1.16 10.52
N PHE A 49 7.16 -1.51 9.99
CA PHE A 49 6.76 -1.14 8.64
C PHE A 49 5.35 -0.53 8.61
N GLY A 50 5.14 0.43 7.72
CA GLY A 50 3.85 1.08 7.54
C GLY A 50 2.96 0.32 6.55
N LEU A 51 1.66 0.33 6.82
CA LEU A 51 0.61 -0.04 5.87
C LEU A 51 0.25 1.18 4.99
N PRO A 52 -0.39 1.01 3.82
CA PRO A 52 -0.53 2.08 2.82
C PRO A 52 -1.55 3.17 3.17
N THR A 53 -1.88 3.34 4.46
CA THR A 53 -2.89 4.30 4.94
C THR A 53 -2.31 5.21 6.01
N CYS A 54 -2.40 6.52 5.74
CA CYS A 54 -2.08 7.61 6.64
C CYS A 54 -3.26 8.58 6.59
N GLY A 55 -3.82 8.95 7.74
CA GLY A 55 -5.04 9.76 7.77
C GLY A 55 -5.04 10.82 8.88
N LEU A 56 -5.63 11.98 8.60
CA LEU A 56 -5.69 13.09 9.56
C LEU A 56 -6.80 12.88 10.60
N GLY A 57 -6.47 13.05 11.87
CA GLY A 57 -7.43 13.07 12.97
C GLY A 57 -8.23 11.77 13.14
N ARG A 58 -9.42 11.89 13.73
CA ARG A 58 -10.27 10.74 14.07
C ARG A 58 -10.78 10.01 12.82
N GLU A 59 -11.20 10.75 11.79
CA GLU A 59 -11.74 10.17 10.57
C GLU A 59 -10.67 9.37 9.82
N GLY A 60 -9.47 9.94 9.67
CA GLY A 60 -8.34 9.24 9.08
C GLY A 60 -7.97 7.97 9.83
N ARG A 61 -8.06 7.99 11.16
CA ARG A 61 -7.86 6.81 11.99
C ARG A 61 -8.91 5.73 11.73
N GLU A 62 -10.18 6.08 11.54
CA GLU A 62 -11.23 5.10 11.19
C GLU A 62 -11.04 4.53 9.78
N VAL A 63 -10.64 5.35 8.80
CA VAL A 63 -10.28 4.87 7.45
C VAL A 63 -9.13 3.85 7.53
N GLY A 64 -8.14 4.11 8.39
CA GLY A 64 -7.05 3.17 8.63
C GLY A 64 -7.51 1.79 9.10
N LYS A 65 -8.58 1.71 9.90
CA LYS A 65 -9.16 0.43 10.33
C LYS A 65 -9.80 -0.34 9.18
N GLY A 66 -10.44 0.34 8.23
CA GLY A 66 -11.00 -0.30 7.03
C GLY A 66 -9.92 -0.92 6.15
N TYR A 67 -8.81 -0.20 5.94
CA TYR A 67 -7.65 -0.73 5.23
C TYR A 67 -6.99 -1.90 5.98
N TRP A 68 -6.90 -1.81 7.30
CA TRP A 68 -6.44 -2.91 8.13
C TRP A 68 -7.32 -4.16 7.96
N ASP A 69 -8.65 -3.99 8.03
CA ASP A 69 -9.59 -5.11 7.87
C ASP A 69 -9.48 -5.76 6.49
N PHE A 70 -9.29 -4.97 5.42
CA PHE A 70 -9.00 -5.49 4.09
C PHE A 70 -7.76 -6.39 4.09
N ILE A 71 -6.64 -5.93 4.66
CA ILE A 71 -5.39 -6.70 4.68
C ILE A 71 -5.56 -7.96 5.55
N ARG A 72 -6.20 -7.83 6.72
CA ARG A 72 -6.48 -8.95 7.62
C ARG A 72 -7.31 -10.03 6.93
N ARG A 73 -8.44 -9.66 6.31
CA ARG A 73 -9.30 -10.58 5.56
C ARG A 73 -8.56 -11.25 4.41
N TYR A 74 -7.79 -10.50 3.64
CA TYR A 74 -6.95 -11.08 2.59
C TYR A 74 -5.96 -12.13 3.14
N MET A 75 -5.30 -11.84 4.25
CA MET A 75 -4.26 -12.71 4.82
C MET A 75 -4.82 -13.91 5.59
N GLU A 76 -5.99 -13.79 6.22
CA GLU A 76 -6.59 -14.82 7.07
C GLU A 76 -7.68 -15.63 6.36
N GLU A 77 -8.50 -14.97 5.54
CA GLU A 77 -9.66 -15.56 4.86
C GLU A 77 -9.41 -15.77 3.35
N GLY A 78 -8.33 -15.19 2.81
CA GLY A 78 -7.93 -15.33 1.41
C GLY A 78 -8.55 -14.28 0.48
N PRO A 79 -8.15 -14.26 -0.80
CA PRO A 79 -8.50 -13.21 -1.76
C PRO A 79 -9.99 -13.14 -2.09
N ALA A 80 -10.71 -14.27 -2.00
CA ALA A 80 -12.15 -14.35 -2.20
C ALA A 80 -12.94 -13.42 -1.28
N SER A 81 -12.41 -13.17 -0.08
CA SER A 81 -13.05 -12.34 0.93
C SER A 81 -13.00 -10.84 0.61
N VAL A 82 -12.16 -10.39 -0.33
CA VAL A 82 -11.94 -8.95 -0.57
C VAL A 82 -12.00 -8.54 -2.05
N VAL A 83 -12.11 -9.49 -2.97
CA VAL A 83 -12.06 -9.21 -4.42
C VAL A 83 -13.16 -8.26 -4.90
N ASP A 84 -14.30 -8.25 -4.21
CA ASP A 84 -15.49 -7.45 -4.51
C ASP A 84 -15.34 -5.98 -4.11
N VAL A 85 -14.48 -5.67 -3.14
CA VAL A 85 -14.25 -4.29 -2.67
C VAL A 85 -13.09 -3.59 -3.39
N ILE A 86 -12.36 -4.29 -4.28
CA ILE A 86 -11.27 -3.72 -5.06
C ILE A 86 -11.84 -2.87 -6.19
N SER A 87 -11.74 -1.54 -6.07
CA SER A 87 -12.18 -0.59 -7.09
C SER A 87 -11.20 -0.41 -8.26
N GLY A 88 -9.96 -0.85 -8.09
CA GLY A 88 -8.93 -0.77 -9.12
C GLY A 88 -7.52 -1.05 -8.59
N CYS A 89 -6.66 -1.51 -9.49
CA CYS A 89 -5.26 -1.84 -9.24
C CYS A 89 -4.34 -0.78 -9.83
N LEU A 90 -3.31 -0.38 -9.08
CA LEU A 90 -2.35 0.61 -9.58
C LEU A 90 -1.39 -0.03 -10.59
N PRO A 91 -1.13 0.60 -11.75
CA PRO A 91 -0.23 0.08 -12.77
C PRO A 91 1.24 0.39 -12.42
N ILE A 92 1.68 -0.07 -11.25
CA ILE A 92 3.00 0.24 -10.65
C ILE A 92 4.00 -0.91 -10.70
N LYS A 93 3.56 -2.09 -11.17
CA LYS A 93 4.38 -3.30 -11.24
C LYS A 93 5.57 -3.13 -12.18
N ASP A 94 5.29 -2.73 -13.41
CA ASP A 94 6.30 -2.74 -14.50
C ASP A 94 6.63 -1.35 -15.03
N LYS A 95 5.97 -0.31 -14.53
CA LYS A 95 6.17 1.06 -15.00
C LYS A 95 6.03 2.09 -13.89
N LYS A 96 6.74 3.20 -14.09
CA LYS A 96 6.59 4.40 -13.28
C LYS A 96 5.25 5.06 -13.61
N GLU A 97 4.60 5.57 -12.57
CA GLU A 97 3.43 6.42 -12.69
C GLU A 97 3.71 7.59 -13.66
N THR A 98 2.80 7.79 -14.62
CA THR A 98 2.85 8.89 -15.58
C THR A 98 2.10 10.10 -15.05
N LEU A 99 2.42 11.28 -15.58
CA LEU A 99 1.75 12.54 -15.23
C LEU A 99 0.22 12.48 -15.41
N ALA A 100 -0.24 11.91 -16.52
CA ALA A 100 -1.66 11.73 -16.77
C ALA A 100 -2.31 10.81 -15.73
N PHE A 101 -1.61 9.74 -15.31
CA PHE A 101 -2.12 8.84 -14.27
C PHE A 101 -2.12 9.50 -12.89
N SER A 102 -1.10 10.29 -12.55
CA SER A 102 -1.05 11.10 -11.33
C SER A 102 -2.29 12.00 -11.22
N PHE A 103 -2.62 12.71 -12.30
CA PHE A 103 -3.77 13.59 -12.35
C PHE A 103 -5.08 12.81 -12.14
N LYS A 104 -5.28 11.70 -12.85
CA LYS A 104 -6.46 10.84 -12.69
C LYS A 104 -6.60 10.34 -11.26
N ARG A 105 -5.50 9.89 -10.63
CA ARG A 105 -5.48 9.40 -9.25
C ARG A 105 -5.89 10.49 -8.26
N ILE A 106 -5.39 11.71 -8.43
CA ILE A 106 -5.73 12.85 -7.55
C ILE A 106 -7.19 13.26 -7.76
N ALA A 107 -7.66 13.35 -9.00
CA ALA A 107 -9.05 13.64 -9.31
C ALA A 107 -9.99 12.59 -8.70
N ALA A 108 -9.63 11.31 -8.75
CA ALA A 108 -10.39 10.23 -8.14
C ALA A 108 -10.42 10.36 -6.60
N ALA A 109 -9.30 10.65 -5.96
CA ALA A 109 -9.23 10.89 -4.52
C ALA A 109 -10.05 12.11 -4.07
N LEU A 110 -10.18 13.12 -4.93
CA LEU A 110 -10.99 14.32 -4.71
C LEU A 110 -12.46 14.17 -5.18
N GLY A 111 -12.83 13.02 -5.74
CA GLY A 111 -14.16 12.74 -6.28
C GLY A 111 -14.52 13.44 -7.59
N SER A 112 -13.69 14.36 -8.10
CA SER A 112 -13.91 15.06 -9.36
C SER A 112 -12.65 15.79 -9.85
N TYR A 113 -12.47 15.85 -11.18
CA TYR A 113 -11.44 16.69 -11.81
C TYR A 113 -11.77 18.19 -11.76
N LEU A 114 -13.02 18.55 -11.43
CA LEU A 114 -13.47 19.93 -11.22
C LEU A 114 -13.30 20.39 -9.77
N ASN A 115 -12.78 19.55 -8.89
CA ASN A 115 -12.58 19.91 -7.50
C ASN A 115 -11.53 21.04 -7.40
N PRO A 116 -11.86 22.21 -6.80
CA PRO A 116 -10.96 23.35 -6.74
C PRO A 116 -9.64 23.05 -5.99
N PHE A 117 -9.63 22.06 -5.10
CA PHE A 117 -8.42 21.61 -4.41
C PHE A 117 -7.38 20.97 -5.34
N ILE A 118 -7.75 20.61 -6.57
CA ILE A 118 -6.79 20.09 -7.57
C ILE A 118 -5.66 21.08 -7.86
N LEU A 119 -5.93 22.39 -7.69
CA LEU A 119 -4.94 23.45 -7.84
C LEU A 119 -3.81 23.38 -6.81
N ILE A 120 -4.12 22.94 -5.58
CA ILE A 120 -3.11 22.78 -4.53
C ILE A 120 -2.15 21.64 -4.89
N PHE A 121 -2.66 20.57 -5.52
CA PHE A 121 -1.82 19.47 -5.94
C PHE A 121 -0.84 19.84 -7.06
N TYR A 122 -1.16 20.83 -7.90
CA TYR A 122 -0.20 21.36 -8.88
C TYR A 122 1.03 21.99 -8.21
N ILE A 123 0.90 22.54 -7.00
CA ILE A 123 2.02 23.10 -6.24
C ILE A 123 3.01 22.01 -5.84
N PHE A 124 2.52 20.83 -5.44
CA PHE A 124 3.35 19.68 -5.06
C PHE A 124 3.79 18.82 -6.24
N TYR A 125 3.32 19.13 -7.44
CA TYR A 125 3.53 18.33 -8.64
C TYR A 125 5.01 18.19 -9.05
N PRO A 126 5.85 19.25 -8.99
CA PRO A 126 7.27 19.10 -9.28
C PRO A 126 7.96 18.10 -8.35
N GLY A 127 7.61 18.09 -7.06
CA GLY A 127 8.12 17.11 -6.09
C GLY A 127 7.75 15.68 -6.47
N ARG A 128 6.52 15.45 -6.92
CA ARG A 128 6.07 14.15 -7.42
C ARG A 128 6.83 13.73 -8.68
N MET A 129 7.08 14.64 -9.62
CA MET A 129 7.88 14.37 -10.83
C MET A 129 9.29 13.92 -10.48
N ILE A 130 9.95 14.63 -9.57
CA ILE A 130 11.29 14.30 -9.07
C ILE A 130 11.25 12.92 -8.40
N ALA A 131 10.29 12.68 -7.51
CA ALA A 131 10.13 11.39 -6.83
C ALA A 131 9.98 10.25 -7.83
N MET A 132 9.11 10.38 -8.83
CA MET A 132 8.93 9.36 -9.87
C MET A 132 10.21 9.16 -10.71
N HIS A 133 10.92 10.23 -11.03
CA HIS A 133 12.15 10.16 -11.82
C HIS A 133 13.26 9.38 -11.10
N PHE A 134 13.49 9.67 -9.81
CA PHE A 134 14.58 9.05 -9.04
C PHE A 134 14.20 7.75 -8.34
N SER A 135 12.91 7.48 -8.14
CA SER A 135 12.47 6.21 -7.52
C SER A 135 12.77 5.02 -8.43
N LYS A 136 13.17 3.91 -7.82
CA LYS A 136 13.26 2.61 -8.50
C LYS A 136 11.87 1.98 -8.56
N ILE A 137 11.63 1.16 -9.57
CA ILE A 137 10.46 0.28 -9.58
C ILE A 137 10.78 -0.87 -8.61
N PRO A 138 9.96 -1.12 -7.57
CA PRO A 138 10.20 -2.23 -6.66
C PRO A 138 10.05 -3.53 -7.43
N GLN A 139 11.08 -4.38 -7.38
CA GLN A 139 11.10 -5.72 -7.97
C GLN A 139 11.39 -6.70 -6.85
N TRP A 140 10.59 -7.74 -6.74
CA TRP A 140 10.81 -8.75 -5.72
C TRP A 140 12.04 -9.59 -6.10
N PRO A 141 12.88 -9.99 -5.13
CA PRO A 141 13.89 -11.00 -5.37
C PRO A 141 13.28 -12.30 -5.93
N ALA A 142 14.01 -13.00 -6.79
CA ALA A 142 13.51 -14.17 -7.51
C ALA A 142 13.02 -15.28 -6.58
N GLU A 143 13.63 -15.43 -5.40
CA GLU A 143 13.23 -16.37 -4.37
C GLU A 143 11.86 -16.05 -3.74
N ILE A 144 11.44 -14.79 -3.74
CA ILE A 144 10.12 -14.37 -3.28
C ILE A 144 9.11 -14.51 -4.42
N GLU A 145 9.47 -14.11 -5.64
CA GLU A 145 8.60 -14.30 -6.81
C GLU A 145 8.25 -15.77 -7.04
N ALA A 146 9.21 -16.68 -6.84
CA ALA A 146 9.01 -18.12 -6.94
C ALA A 146 7.99 -18.69 -5.93
N GLN A 147 7.72 -17.98 -4.82
CA GLN A 147 6.72 -18.39 -3.83
C GLN A 147 5.29 -18.03 -4.25
N CYS A 148 5.14 -17.11 -5.21
CA CYS A 148 3.84 -16.65 -5.72
C CYS A 148 3.74 -16.90 -7.23
N PRO A 149 3.75 -18.17 -7.68
CA PRO A 149 3.62 -18.47 -9.10
C PRO A 149 2.27 -17.96 -9.60
N CYS A 150 2.30 -17.08 -10.61
CA CYS A 150 1.10 -16.67 -11.32
C CYS A 150 0.51 -17.92 -12.01
N MET A 151 -0.67 -18.36 -11.57
CA MET A 151 -1.39 -19.44 -12.25
C MET A 151 -2.05 -18.87 -13.50
N GLU A 152 -1.32 -18.82 -14.61
CA GLU A 152 -1.82 -18.30 -15.87
C GLU A 152 -3.17 -18.96 -16.24
N GLY A 153 -4.23 -18.15 -16.28
CA GLY A 153 -5.57 -18.54 -16.74
C GLY A 153 -6.46 -19.29 -15.75
N HIS A 154 -6.05 -19.52 -14.49
CA HIS A 154 -6.84 -20.32 -13.52
C HIS A 154 -7.10 -19.65 -12.16
N ASP A 155 -6.61 -18.44 -11.90
CA ASP A 155 -6.94 -17.73 -10.66
C ASP A 155 -8.18 -16.83 -10.83
N PRO A 156 -9.36 -17.21 -10.27
CA PRO A 156 -10.58 -16.42 -10.39
C PRO A 156 -10.50 -15.07 -9.64
N TYR A 157 -9.52 -14.92 -8.75
CA TYR A 157 -9.32 -13.71 -7.95
C TYR A 157 -8.19 -12.83 -8.48
N PHE A 158 -7.57 -13.20 -9.60
CA PHE A 158 -6.53 -12.38 -10.23
C PHE A 158 -7.08 -11.00 -10.57
N ARG A 159 -6.35 -9.96 -10.15
CA ARG A 159 -6.65 -8.55 -10.44
C ARG A 159 -5.36 -7.82 -10.75
N ASP A 160 -5.34 -7.13 -11.87
CA ASP A 160 -4.26 -6.21 -12.22
C ASP A 160 -4.82 -4.92 -12.83
N ALA A 161 -3.91 -3.99 -13.15
CA ALA A 161 -4.30 -2.69 -13.67
C ALA A 161 -4.89 -2.73 -15.09
N SER A 162 -4.80 -3.86 -15.82
CA SER A 162 -5.45 -4.04 -17.12
C SER A 162 -6.96 -4.30 -16.98
N MET A 163 -7.39 -4.73 -15.79
CA MET A 163 -8.79 -4.99 -15.43
C MET A 163 -9.51 -3.78 -14.81
N ASN A 164 -8.84 -2.63 -14.73
CA ASN A 164 -9.46 -1.41 -14.19
C ASN A 164 -10.62 -0.92 -15.09
N PRO A 165 -11.68 -0.32 -14.51
CA PRO A 165 -12.75 0.33 -15.26
C PRO A 165 -12.28 1.49 -16.16
#